data_AF-A0A257M1I1-F1
#
_entry.id   AF-A0A257M1I1-F1
#
_cell.length_a   1.000
_cell.length_b   1.000
_cell.length_c   1.000
_cell.angle_alpha   90.00
_cell.angle_beta   90.00
_cell.angle_gamma   90.00
#
_symmetry.space_group_name_H-M   'P 1'
#
loop_
_entity.id
_entity.type
_entity.pdbx_description
1 polymer ?
#
loop_
_entity_poly.entity_id
_entity_poly.type
_entity_poly.pdbx_seq_one_letter_code
_entity_poly.pdbx_strand_id
1 'polypeptide(L)'
;HPDFPWERLEGGIVVGVRGKLLGTTAFGDAGRFRCHRVNVQIDGTDWSILAIDIPSQPWLLRQPYLDRILSVAENERCLILGDFNTPPDAWGFDAWKDRFTLANDSGRKGFQETWLYGLPVLTLDQLWLSKDLRNLSTTMTPTLRSDHVRMTFEVGAR
;
A
#
# COMPACT_ATOMS: atom_id res chain seq x y z
N HIS A 1 -8.43 4.86 -16.79
CA HIS A 1 -9.47 5.89 -16.62
C HIS A 1 -8.88 7.21 -17.11
N PRO A 2 -9.46 7.85 -18.13
CA PRO A 2 -8.83 9.00 -18.81
C PRO A 2 -8.69 10.25 -17.94
N ASP A 3 -9.44 10.34 -16.84
CA ASP A 3 -9.53 11.54 -15.99
C ASP A 3 -8.43 11.70 -14.92
N PHE A 4 -7.37 10.87 -14.99
CA PHE A 4 -6.29 10.88 -14.02
C PHE A 4 -4.98 11.16 -14.76
N PRO A 5 -4.16 12.16 -14.38
CA PRO A 5 -2.74 12.14 -14.70
C PRO A 5 -2.14 10.82 -14.18
N TRP A 6 -1.48 10.10 -15.08
CA TRP A 6 -0.80 8.84 -14.80
C TRP A 6 0.70 9.07 -14.79
N GLU A 7 1.37 8.56 -13.78
CA GLU A 7 2.83 8.54 -13.68
C GLU A 7 3.31 7.09 -13.63
N ARG A 8 4.32 6.78 -14.44
CA ARG A 8 4.99 5.49 -14.42
C ARG A 8 6.24 5.61 -13.55
N LEU A 9 6.26 4.83 -12.48
CA LEU A 9 7.39 4.73 -11.58
C LEU A 9 8.31 3.59 -12.02
N GLU A 10 9.48 3.50 -11.41
CA GLU A 10 10.39 2.38 -11.65
C GLU A 10 9.71 1.06 -11.26
N GLY A 11 10.10 -0.03 -11.93
CA GLY A 11 9.59 -1.34 -11.58
C GLY A 11 8.17 -1.63 -12.05
N GLY A 12 7.56 -0.78 -12.87
CA GLY A 12 6.24 -1.08 -13.44
C GLY A 12 5.07 -0.72 -12.52
N ILE A 13 5.32 -0.05 -11.39
CA ILE A 13 4.27 0.61 -10.62
C ILE A 13 3.76 1.80 -11.44
N VAL A 14 2.44 1.92 -11.56
CA VAL A 14 1.76 3.03 -12.22
C VAL A 14 0.79 3.66 -11.23
N VAL A 15 0.90 4.97 -11.04
CA VAL A 15 0.05 5.74 -10.12
C VAL A 15 -0.80 6.71 -10.91
N GLY A 16 -2.10 6.73 -10.61
CA GLY A 16 -3.05 7.70 -11.17
C GLY A 16 -3.67 8.51 -10.05
N VAL A 17 -3.71 9.83 -10.20
CA VAL A 17 -4.17 10.74 -9.13
C VAL A 17 -5.25 11.68 -9.68
N ARG A 18 -6.40 11.77 -9.02
CA ARG A 18 -7.39 12.80 -9.31
C ARG A 18 -7.11 14.00 -8.42
N GLY A 19 -6.14 14.80 -8.82
CA GLY A 19 -5.58 15.90 -8.06
C GLY A 19 -4.32 16.40 -8.75
N LYS A 20 -3.44 17.06 -8.01
CA LYS A 20 -2.15 17.52 -8.52
C LYS A 20 -1.03 16.62 -8.01
N LEU A 21 -0.26 16.07 -8.93
CA LEU A 21 1.02 15.43 -8.60
C LEU A 21 2.05 16.53 -8.27
N LEU A 22 2.63 16.48 -7.08
CA LEU A 22 3.65 17.44 -6.63
C LEU A 22 5.07 16.94 -6.89
N GLY A 23 5.29 15.62 -6.83
CA GLY A 23 6.55 14.99 -7.18
C GLY A 23 6.68 13.58 -6.64
N THR A 24 7.71 12.89 -7.11
CA THR A 24 8.01 11.51 -6.72
C THR A 24 9.44 11.35 -6.24
N THR A 25 9.64 10.40 -5.34
CA THR A 25 10.96 10.07 -4.78
C THR A 25 11.07 8.57 -4.57
N ALA A 26 12.11 7.95 -5.13
CA ALA A 26 12.39 6.54 -4.91
C ALA A 26 13.23 6.35 -3.63
N PHE A 27 12.77 5.45 -2.77
CA PHE A 27 13.48 4.98 -1.57
C PHE A 27 13.88 3.50 -1.67
N GLY A 28 13.47 2.85 -2.77
CA GLY A 28 13.80 1.49 -3.18
C GLY A 28 15.30 1.25 -3.43
N ASP A 29 15.64 -0.02 -3.61
CA ASP A 29 16.91 -0.47 -4.19
C ASP A 29 16.60 -1.00 -5.59
N ALA A 30 17.22 -0.37 -6.61
CA ALA A 30 16.93 -0.62 -8.02
C ALA A 30 17.07 -2.13 -8.32
N GLY A 31 15.94 -2.76 -8.66
CA GLY A 31 15.85 -4.19 -8.96
C GLY A 31 15.64 -5.14 -7.77
N ARG A 32 15.63 -4.67 -6.52
CA ARG A 32 15.33 -5.50 -5.34
C ARG A 32 14.08 -5.14 -4.60
N PHE A 33 13.75 -3.89 -4.33
CA PHE A 33 12.47 -3.57 -3.69
C PHE A 33 12.03 -2.19 -4.13
N ARG A 34 10.72 -2.03 -4.28
CA ARG A 34 10.14 -0.80 -4.79
C ARG A 34 9.44 -0.11 -3.64
N CYS A 35 9.87 1.11 -3.37
CA CYS A 35 9.25 2.00 -2.41
C CYS A 35 9.35 3.40 -3.00
N HIS A 36 8.22 3.92 -3.46
CA HIS A 36 8.16 5.24 -4.07
C HIS A 36 7.22 6.11 -3.25
N ARG A 37 7.72 7.26 -2.80
CA ARG A 37 6.85 8.32 -2.29
C ARG A 37 6.33 9.14 -3.45
N VAL A 38 5.03 9.32 -3.47
CA VAL A 38 4.28 10.18 -4.38
C VAL A 38 3.62 11.25 -3.52
N ASN A 39 4.10 12.48 -3.65
CA ASN A 39 3.48 13.62 -3.00
C ASN A 39 2.39 14.16 -3.91
N VAL A 40 1.19 14.29 -3.39
CA VAL A 40 0.02 14.72 -4.16
C VAL A 40 -0.75 15.76 -3.38
N GLN A 41 -1.47 16.62 -4.09
CA GLN A 41 -2.45 17.52 -3.54
C GLN A 41 -3.84 17.13 -4.04
N ILE A 42 -4.75 16.84 -3.11
CA ILE A 42 -6.13 16.45 -3.37
C ILE A 42 -7.00 17.44 -2.60
N ASP A 43 -7.91 18.14 -3.30
CA ASP A 43 -8.78 19.17 -2.75
C ASP A 43 -8.04 20.23 -1.89
N GLY A 44 -6.85 20.63 -2.34
CA GLY A 44 -6.00 21.63 -1.66
C GLY A 44 -5.27 21.11 -0.41
N THR A 45 -5.38 19.82 -0.11
CA THR A 45 -4.68 19.16 1.00
C THR A 45 -3.53 18.32 0.47
N ASP A 46 -2.36 18.42 1.09
CA ASP A 46 -1.19 17.62 0.71
C ASP A 46 -1.22 16.24 1.38
N TRP A 47 -0.87 15.22 0.60
CA TRP A 47 -0.82 13.82 1.01
C TRP A 47 0.51 13.19 0.59
N SER A 48 1.01 12.29 1.44
CA SER A 48 2.17 11.44 1.13
C SER A 48 1.69 10.01 0.87
N ILE A 49 1.97 9.48 -0.32
CA ILE A 49 1.60 8.12 -0.70
C ILE A 49 2.87 7.31 -0.93
N LEU A 50 3.09 6.26 -0.17
CA LEU A 50 4.15 5.27 -0.39
C LEU A 50 3.59 4.09 -1.19
N ALA A 51 3.99 3.98 -2.46
CA ALA A 51 3.67 2.85 -3.33
C ALA A 51 4.76 1.76 -3.22
N ILE A 52 4.34 0.57 -2.80
CA ILE A 52 5.21 -0.54 -2.38
C ILE A 52 5.06 -1.74 -3.31
N ASP A 53 6.17 -2.38 -3.62
CA ASP A 53 6.21 -3.72 -4.20
C ASP A 53 7.49 -4.42 -3.72
N ILE A 54 7.29 -5.42 -2.84
CA ILE A 54 8.34 -6.23 -2.22
C ILE A 54 8.49 -7.53 -3.01
N PRO A 55 9.71 -8.07 -3.22
CA PRO A 55 9.88 -9.29 -4.00
C PRO A 55 9.14 -10.50 -3.45
N SER A 56 8.62 -11.34 -4.32
CA SER A 56 7.85 -12.53 -3.94
C SER A 56 8.68 -13.68 -3.36
N GLN A 57 10.02 -13.68 -3.46
CA GLN A 57 10.82 -14.83 -3.01
C GLN A 57 10.72 -15.04 -1.49
N PRO A 58 10.22 -16.20 -1.02
CA PRO A 58 9.90 -16.41 0.40
C PRO A 58 11.12 -16.56 1.31
N TRP A 59 12.30 -16.86 0.74
CA TRP A 59 13.55 -16.99 1.50
C TRP A 59 14.24 -15.65 1.79
N LEU A 60 13.72 -14.54 1.25
CA LEU A 60 14.27 -13.22 1.54
C LEU A 60 13.73 -12.69 2.88
N LEU A 61 14.63 -12.19 3.72
CA LEU A 61 14.26 -11.50 4.95
C LEU A 61 13.49 -10.22 4.60
N ARG A 62 12.26 -10.10 5.12
CA ARG A 62 11.36 -8.96 4.86
C ARG A 62 11.67 -7.74 5.72
N GLN A 63 12.20 -7.96 6.92
CA GLN A 63 12.45 -6.93 7.92
C GLN A 63 13.19 -5.70 7.37
N PRO A 64 14.29 -5.83 6.59
CA PRO A 64 15.01 -4.66 6.08
C PRO A 64 14.16 -3.78 5.16
N TYR A 65 13.26 -4.38 4.38
CA TYR A 65 12.34 -3.65 3.51
C TYR A 65 11.26 -2.94 4.33
N LEU A 66 10.67 -3.65 5.30
CA LEU A 66 9.64 -3.09 6.19
C LEU A 66 10.18 -1.93 7.03
N ASP A 67 11.38 -2.08 7.59
CA ASP A 67 12.07 -1.02 8.35
C ASP A 67 12.36 0.19 7.46
N ARG A 68 12.82 -0.05 6.23
CA ARG A 68 13.08 1.02 5.27
C ARG A 68 11.81 1.79 4.94
N ILE A 69 10.71 1.10 4.65
CA ILE A 69 9.42 1.75 4.36
C ILE A 69 8.97 2.58 5.56
N LEU A 70 9.03 2.02 6.78
CA LEU A 70 8.64 2.73 8.00
C LEU A 70 9.53 3.95 8.28
N SER A 71 10.83 3.87 7.98
CA SER A 71 11.78 4.97 8.18
C SER A 71 11.53 6.18 7.27
N VAL A 72 10.90 5.96 6.12
CA VAL A 72 10.58 7.01 5.13
C VAL A 72 9.08 7.33 5.11
N ALA A 73 8.29 6.81 6.05
CA ALA A 73 6.87 7.12 6.15
C ALA A 73 6.65 8.39 6.97
N GLU A 74 5.73 9.25 6.52
CA GLU A 74 5.31 10.44 7.25
C GLU A 74 4.26 10.07 8.31
N ASN A 75 4.14 10.88 9.36
CA ASN A 75 3.24 10.58 10.49
C ASN A 75 1.80 11.07 10.32
N GLU A 76 1.54 11.93 9.34
CA GLU A 76 0.23 12.52 9.06
C GLU A 76 -0.09 12.45 7.57
N ARG A 77 -1.38 12.31 7.24
CA ARG A 77 -1.91 12.22 5.86
C ARG A 77 -1.07 11.29 4.96
N CYS A 78 -0.62 10.19 5.54
CA CYS A 78 0.27 9.24 4.90
C CYS A 78 -0.46 7.93 4.63
N LEU A 79 -0.42 7.51 3.37
CA LEU A 79 -0.91 6.22 2.89
C LEU A 79 0.29 5.37 2.50
N ILE A 80 0.35 4.12 2.96
CA ILE A 80 1.34 3.15 2.49
C ILE A 80 0.58 1.99 1.88
N LEU A 81 0.73 1.75 0.57
CA LEU A 81 -0.04 0.74 -0.13
C LEU A 81 0.75 0.00 -1.20
N GLY A 82 0.32 -1.22 -1.47
CA GLY A 82 0.85 -2.04 -2.55
C GLY A 82 0.96 -3.50 -2.16
N ASP A 83 1.78 -4.23 -2.91
CA ASP A 83 2.04 -5.66 -2.68
C ASP A 83 3.25 -5.82 -1.76
N PHE A 84 2.99 -6.27 -0.53
CA PHE A 84 4.02 -6.50 0.46
C PHE A 84 4.66 -7.88 0.35
N ASN A 85 4.08 -8.80 -0.43
CA ASN A 85 4.48 -10.21 -0.47
C ASN A 85 4.73 -10.81 0.93
N THR A 86 4.01 -10.29 1.93
CA THR A 86 4.18 -10.55 3.36
C THR A 86 2.85 -10.28 4.06
N PRO A 87 2.23 -11.26 4.74
CA PRO A 87 0.99 -11.04 5.50
C PRO A 87 1.13 -9.99 6.61
N PRO A 88 0.06 -9.23 6.94
CA PRO A 88 0.12 -8.13 7.92
C PRO A 88 0.29 -8.59 9.37
N ASP A 89 0.07 -9.88 9.66
CA ASP A 89 0.32 -10.54 10.95
C ASP A 89 1.77 -11.02 11.12
N ALA A 90 2.63 -10.84 10.12
CA ALA A 90 4.05 -11.13 10.24
C ALA A 90 4.74 -10.19 11.25
N TRP A 91 5.71 -10.73 11.98
CA TRP A 91 6.46 -10.06 13.07
C TRP A 91 7.03 -8.67 12.71
N GLY A 92 7.35 -8.42 11.45
CA GLY A 92 7.92 -7.15 11.02
C GLY A 92 6.97 -5.95 11.02
N PHE A 93 5.67 -6.17 11.20
CA PHE A 93 4.66 -5.12 11.26
C PHE A 93 4.36 -4.61 12.67
N ASP A 94 4.97 -5.15 13.72
CA ASP A 94 4.64 -4.73 15.09
C ASP A 94 4.95 -3.24 15.33
N ALA A 95 6.10 -2.76 14.86
CA ALA A 95 6.47 -1.33 14.94
C ALA A 95 5.56 -0.42 14.10
N TRP A 96 4.83 -0.97 13.12
CA TRP A 96 3.92 -0.19 12.29
C TRP A 96 2.65 0.17 13.07
N LYS A 97 2.20 -0.72 13.95
CA LYS A 97 0.94 -0.56 14.70
C LYS A 97 0.93 0.66 15.62
N ASP A 98 2.10 1.18 15.99
CA ASP A 98 2.23 2.41 16.78
C ASP A 98 1.90 3.67 15.97
N ARG A 99 2.27 3.68 14.68
CA ARG A 99 2.19 4.87 13.81
C ARG A 99 1.10 4.77 12.73
N PHE A 100 0.67 3.55 12.43
CA PHE A 100 -0.26 3.27 11.35
C PHE A 100 -1.38 2.33 11.79
N THR A 101 -2.47 2.34 11.03
CA THR A 101 -3.57 1.39 11.16
C THR A 101 -3.75 0.69 9.83
N LEU A 102 -3.86 -0.64 9.85
CA LEU A 102 -4.17 -1.41 8.66
C LEU A 102 -5.63 -1.16 8.24
N ALA A 103 -5.84 -0.72 7.01
CA ALA A 103 -7.16 -0.44 6.46
C ALA A 103 -7.92 -1.71 6.05
N ASN A 104 -7.20 -2.80 5.77
CA ASN A 104 -7.78 -4.06 5.31
C ASN A 104 -8.88 -4.63 6.24
N ASP A 105 -8.82 -4.31 7.54
CA ASP A 105 -9.70 -4.86 8.57
C ASP A 105 -10.95 -4.03 8.88
N SER A 106 -10.97 -2.73 8.60
CA SER A 106 -12.05 -1.87 9.09
C SER A 106 -13.32 -2.04 8.27
N GLY A 107 -14.42 -2.34 8.96
CA GLY A 107 -15.76 -2.43 8.38
C GLY A 107 -16.14 -3.82 7.85
N ARG A 108 -15.30 -4.85 8.01
CA ARG A 108 -15.60 -6.21 7.51
C ARG A 108 -15.77 -7.24 8.64
N LYS A 109 -16.72 -8.16 8.41
CA LYS A 109 -16.74 -9.52 8.97
C LYS A 109 -16.59 -10.48 7.78
N GLY A 110 -15.48 -11.21 7.65
CA GLY A 110 -15.29 -12.22 6.59
C GLY A 110 -13.91 -12.19 5.90
N PHE A 111 -13.78 -12.97 4.83
CA PHE A 111 -12.57 -13.30 4.05
C PHE A 111 -11.77 -12.09 3.52
N GLN A 112 -10.47 -11.99 3.84
CA GLN A 112 -9.62 -10.79 3.64
C GLN A 112 -8.47 -11.00 2.66
N GLU A 113 -8.29 -12.21 2.18
CA GLU A 113 -7.09 -12.65 1.50
C GLU A 113 -7.07 -12.17 0.03
N THR A 114 -5.96 -11.55 -0.37
CA THR A 114 -5.85 -10.88 -1.68
C THR A 114 -5.24 -11.77 -2.75
N TRP A 115 -4.55 -12.85 -2.36
CA TRP A 115 -3.93 -13.80 -3.29
C TRP A 115 -4.56 -15.19 -3.18
N LEU A 116 -5.33 -15.58 -4.20
CA LEU A 116 -6.24 -16.75 -4.16
C LEU A 116 -5.63 -18.05 -4.72
N TYR A 117 -4.32 -18.09 -4.92
CA TYR A 117 -3.65 -19.20 -5.58
C TYR A 117 -2.98 -20.15 -4.57
N GLY A 118 -3.55 -21.34 -4.40
CA GLY A 118 -3.03 -22.36 -3.48
C GLY A 118 -3.47 -22.17 -2.02
N LEU A 119 -2.86 -22.94 -1.12
CA LEU A 119 -3.05 -22.83 0.33
C LEU A 119 -1.68 -22.67 1.01
N PRO A 120 -1.53 -21.76 2.00
CA PRO A 120 -2.56 -20.85 2.52
C PRO A 120 -2.90 -19.70 1.57
N VAL A 121 -4.13 -19.18 1.68
CA VAL A 121 -4.56 -17.95 1.00
C VAL A 121 -4.04 -16.76 1.81
N LEU A 122 -3.47 -15.74 1.16
CA LEU A 122 -2.71 -14.68 1.85
C LEU A 122 -3.20 -13.27 1.55
N THR A 123 -3.14 -12.38 2.55
CA THR A 123 -3.33 -10.94 2.40
C THR A 123 -1.99 -10.28 2.08
N LEU A 124 -1.67 -10.16 0.80
CA LEU A 124 -0.39 -9.61 0.32
C LEU A 124 -0.51 -8.12 -0.06
N ASP A 125 -1.69 -7.72 -0.55
CA ASP A 125 -2.01 -6.35 -0.91
C ASP A 125 -2.58 -5.62 0.31
N GLN A 126 -1.92 -4.53 0.70
CA GLN A 126 -2.24 -3.85 1.95
C GLN A 126 -2.35 -2.34 1.75
N LEU A 127 -3.14 -1.71 2.63
CA LEU A 127 -3.15 -0.26 2.83
C LEU A 127 -2.97 0.04 4.32
N TRP A 128 -1.93 0.77 4.66
CA TRP A 128 -1.66 1.31 5.99
C TRP A 128 -1.90 2.80 6.02
N LEU A 129 -2.60 3.26 7.05
CA LEU A 129 -3.03 4.65 7.22
C LEU A 129 -2.36 5.27 8.43
N SER A 130 -1.83 6.49 8.30
CA SER A 130 -1.39 7.27 9.46
C SER A 130 -2.55 7.47 10.46
N LYS A 131 -2.23 7.69 11.74
CA LYS A 131 -3.24 7.68 12.82
C LYS A 131 -4.29 8.79 12.72
N ASP A 132 -4.04 9.87 12.00
CA ASP A 132 -4.99 10.94 11.70
C ASP A 132 -6.06 10.54 10.66
N LEU A 133 -5.91 9.36 10.06
CA LEU A 133 -6.83 8.82 9.06
C LEU A 133 -7.58 7.60 9.60
N ARG A 134 -8.72 7.32 8.99
CA ARG A 134 -9.49 6.09 9.18
C ARG A 134 -9.98 5.58 7.83
N ASN A 135 -10.05 4.27 7.71
CA ASN A 135 -10.74 3.65 6.61
C ASN A 135 -12.25 3.59 6.91
N LEU A 136 -13.04 3.91 5.90
CA LEU A 136 -14.51 3.97 5.93
C LEU A 136 -15.10 2.70 5.31
N SER A 137 -14.50 2.20 4.24
CA SER A 137 -14.93 0.97 3.57
C SER A 137 -13.80 0.32 2.76
N THR A 138 -13.87 -1.01 2.63
CA THR A 138 -12.95 -1.81 1.80
C THR A 138 -13.76 -2.72 0.89
N THR A 139 -13.51 -2.66 -0.42
CA THR A 139 -14.14 -3.53 -1.42
C THR A 139 -13.08 -4.36 -2.15
N MET A 140 -13.39 -5.65 -2.33
CA MET A 140 -12.57 -6.63 -3.05
C MET A 140 -13.24 -6.95 -4.38
N THR A 141 -12.52 -6.82 -5.49
CA THR A 141 -13.04 -7.15 -6.83
C THR A 141 -12.10 -8.14 -7.52
N PRO A 142 -12.37 -9.45 -7.44
CA PRO A 142 -11.57 -10.45 -8.14
C PRO A 142 -11.73 -10.30 -9.65
N THR A 143 -10.70 -10.67 -10.41
CA THR A 143 -10.75 -10.66 -11.87
C THR A 143 -10.06 -11.90 -12.42
N LEU A 144 -10.40 -12.34 -13.63
CA LEU A 144 -9.68 -13.42 -14.31
C LEU A 144 -8.36 -12.96 -14.95
N ARG A 145 -7.98 -11.69 -14.80
CA ARG A 145 -6.79 -11.09 -15.41
C ARG A 145 -5.59 -11.03 -14.47
N SER A 146 -5.79 -11.36 -13.20
CA SER A 146 -4.76 -11.38 -12.16
C SER A 146 -5.13 -12.44 -11.14
N ASP A 147 -4.12 -13.08 -10.57
CA ASP A 147 -4.20 -13.97 -9.40
C ASP A 147 -4.37 -13.19 -8.08
N HIS A 148 -4.14 -11.87 -8.12
CA HIS A 148 -4.48 -10.95 -7.04
C HIS A 148 -5.87 -10.34 -7.21
N VAL A 149 -6.50 -10.06 -6.07
CA VAL A 149 -7.79 -9.37 -5.98
C VAL A 149 -7.55 -7.87 -5.95
N ARG A 150 -8.29 -7.11 -6.77
CA ARG A 150 -8.25 -5.65 -6.69
C ARG A 150 -8.86 -5.19 -5.38
N MET A 151 -8.12 -4.34 -4.66
CA MET A 151 -8.58 -3.66 -3.46
C MET A 151 -8.97 -2.22 -3.76
N THR A 152 -10.14 -1.80 -3.26
CA THR A 152 -10.60 -0.41 -3.27
C THR A 152 -10.89 0.00 -1.83
N PHE A 153 -10.37 1.16 -1.42
CA PHE A 153 -10.54 1.70 -0.08
C PHE A 153 -11.15 3.09 -0.13
N GLU A 154 -12.04 3.40 0.81
CA GLU A 154 -12.54 4.75 1.05
C GLU A 154 -11.95 5.28 2.35
N VAL A 155 -11.12 6.31 2.28
CA VAL A 155 -10.38 6.85 3.43
C VAL A 155 -10.91 8.23 3.80
N GLY A 156 -11.02 8.50 5.10
CA GLY A 156 -11.36 9.82 5.63
C GLY A 156 -10.46 10.23 6.79
N ALA A 157 -10.49 11.52 7.12
CA ALA A 157 -9.87 12.02 8.35
C ALA A 157 -10.61 11.48 9.59
N ARG A 158 -9.90 11.40 10.72
CA ARG A 158 -10.49 11.06 12.03
C ARG A 158 -11.16 12.26 12.69
#